data_AF-A0A503Q7E5-F1
#
_entry.id   AF-A0A503Q7E5-F1
#
_cell.length_a   1.000
_cell.length_b   1.000
_cell.length_c   1.000
_cell.angle_alpha   90.00
_cell.angle_beta   90.00
_cell.angle_gamma   90.00
#
_symmetry.space_group_name_H-M   'P 1'
#
loop_
_entity.id
_entity.type
_entity.pdbx_description
1 polymer ?
#
loop_
_entity_poly.entity_id
_entity_poly.type
_entity_poly.pdbx_seq_one_letter_code
_entity_poly.pdbx_strand_id
1 'polypeptide(L)'
;MQISARPRLRRASVFALCALSGVLLAACASQPEPKGMVHKKARSKEYFAESEYGVKASPRVQFMRRGGGRDQLGKPYQVRGKWYYPKEDKGYAKVGLASWYGDAFHGRLTANGEIYDMTHLTAAHPTMPLPSYARVTNLETGSSVIVRVNDRGPYHEGRIIDVSERAAQMLDYAKVGTARVKVEYVGRAPLDGDDDRYLVASYHPGNNRPDPSDGLPTGVMVAMNGPSPSLPAGAPPAPVPFPGQLTNSGEAFAAQPGLSEQPTVQPVAFSVQGASDVVLPDFGPIVPERPDLTLPSNSPFAMASLSYADERAKRADVFAALDAGGMSPADVLQSWRKSNRQEQAPASDYVAAGSFDEAAEAKRVAAALEPFGRAEIQRTELDGNDWYAVNVYPDGHGSIDDLLQAAWSHGAPDALAVRN
;
A
#
# COMPACT_ATOMS: atom_id res chain seq x y z
N MET A 1 52.02 -35.81 94.95
CA MET A 1 50.92 -35.82 93.95
C MET A 1 50.82 -34.44 93.33
N GLN A 2 51.13 -34.28 92.04
CA GLN A 2 50.86 -33.04 91.30
C GLN A 2 49.62 -33.22 90.42
N ILE A 3 48.83 -32.16 90.30
CA ILE A 3 47.50 -32.18 89.70
C ILE A 3 47.61 -31.95 88.19
N SER A 4 47.44 -33.01 87.39
CA SER A 4 47.28 -32.89 85.94
C SER A 4 45.80 -32.70 85.59
N ALA A 5 45.40 -31.46 85.31
CA ALA A 5 44.06 -31.12 84.85
C ALA A 5 44.12 -30.36 83.51
N ARG A 6 43.09 -30.59 82.67
CA ARG A 6 42.73 -29.87 81.42
C ARG A 6 43.36 -30.35 80.09
N PRO A 7 42.81 -31.42 79.50
CA PRO A 7 42.78 -31.58 78.04
C PRO A 7 41.36 -31.36 77.43
N ARG A 8 40.29 -31.40 78.22
CA ARG A 8 38.90 -31.46 77.70
C ARG A 8 38.32 -30.11 77.22
N LEU A 9 38.62 -28.97 77.87
CA LEU A 9 38.07 -27.68 77.43
C LEU A 9 38.62 -27.21 76.06
N ARG A 10 39.89 -27.49 75.74
CA ARG A 10 40.50 -27.03 74.48
C ARG A 10 39.83 -27.63 73.23
N ARG A 11 39.34 -28.88 73.30
CA ARG A 11 38.69 -29.52 72.14
C ARG A 11 37.32 -28.90 71.83
N ALA A 12 36.49 -28.64 72.85
CA ALA A 12 35.20 -27.99 72.66
C ALA A 12 35.34 -26.57 72.07
N SER A 13 36.32 -25.79 72.54
CA SER A 13 36.60 -24.45 72.00
C SER A 13 37.05 -24.48 70.53
N VAL A 14 37.84 -25.47 70.12
CA VAL A 14 38.29 -25.61 68.72
C VAL A 14 37.12 -26.00 67.80
N PHE A 15 36.25 -26.94 68.21
CA PHE A 15 35.06 -27.28 67.41
C PHE A 15 34.08 -26.11 67.28
N ALA A 16 33.88 -25.32 68.33
CA ALA A 16 33.07 -24.10 68.26
C ALA A 16 33.68 -23.05 67.32
N LEU A 17 35.01 -22.86 67.34
CA LEU A 17 35.69 -21.92 66.45
C LEU A 17 35.61 -22.36 64.97
N CYS A 18 35.79 -23.65 64.68
CA CYS A 18 35.65 -24.21 63.33
C CYS A 18 34.21 -24.16 62.81
N ALA A 19 33.21 -24.34 63.68
CA ALA A 19 31.80 -24.19 63.30
C ALA A 19 31.47 -22.71 62.96
N LEU A 20 31.98 -21.75 63.74
CA LEU A 20 31.77 -20.32 63.47
C LEU A 20 32.43 -19.88 62.16
N SER A 21 33.66 -20.35 61.87
CA SER A 21 34.36 -19.99 60.64
C SER A 21 33.73 -20.64 59.39
N GLY A 22 33.14 -21.82 59.50
CA GLY A 22 32.34 -22.43 58.43
C GLY A 22 31.10 -21.59 58.06
N VAL A 23 30.38 -21.06 59.05
CA VAL A 23 29.21 -20.18 58.82
C VAL A 23 29.63 -18.84 58.20
N LEU A 24 30.75 -18.26 58.65
CA LEU A 24 31.28 -17.00 58.08
C LEU A 24 31.78 -17.15 56.64
N LEU A 25 32.34 -18.31 56.27
CA LEU A 25 32.75 -18.59 54.88
C LEU A 25 31.56 -18.83 53.95
N ALA A 26 30.50 -19.51 54.41
CA ALA A 26 29.28 -19.71 53.63
C ALA A 26 28.57 -18.38 53.28
N ALA A 27 28.68 -17.35 54.13
CA ALA A 27 28.11 -16.03 53.89
C ALA A 27 28.85 -15.20 52.81
N CYS A 28 30.04 -15.62 52.38
CA CYS A 28 30.82 -14.95 51.33
C CYS A 28 30.66 -15.59 49.93
N ALA A 29 30.05 -16.78 49.84
CA ALA A 29 29.83 -17.48 48.57
C ALA A 29 28.56 -17.04 47.83
N SER A 30 27.63 -16.39 48.51
CA SER A 30 26.43 -15.80 47.92
C SER A 30 26.73 -14.41 47.36
N GLN A 31 27.53 -14.34 46.29
CA GLN A 31 27.40 -13.20 45.39
C GLN A 31 25.97 -13.22 44.84
N PRO A 32 25.16 -12.16 45.00
CA PRO A 32 23.95 -12.06 44.21
C PRO A 32 24.40 -12.02 42.76
N GLU A 33 23.92 -12.96 41.93
CA GLU A 33 24.07 -12.84 40.48
C GLU A 33 23.73 -11.39 40.11
N PRO A 34 24.57 -10.70 39.31
CA PRO A 34 24.19 -9.40 38.83
C PRO A 34 22.91 -9.62 38.04
N LYS A 35 21.77 -9.27 38.66
CA LYS A 35 20.45 -9.31 38.03
C LYS A 35 20.67 -8.63 36.71
N GLY A 36 20.66 -9.43 35.64
CA GLY A 36 21.10 -8.97 34.34
C GLY A 36 20.41 -7.65 34.13
N MET A 37 21.17 -6.61 33.76
CA MET A 37 20.57 -5.41 33.24
C MET A 37 19.90 -5.81 31.94
N VAL A 38 18.71 -6.41 32.08
CA VAL A 38 17.58 -6.18 31.21
C VAL A 38 17.56 -4.68 31.12
N HIS A 39 18.21 -4.17 30.08
CA HIS A 39 17.92 -2.87 29.55
C HIS A 39 16.41 -2.91 29.42
N LYS A 40 15.71 -2.31 30.38
CA LYS A 40 14.27 -2.12 30.32
C LYS A 40 14.11 -1.26 29.09
N LYS A 41 13.86 -1.92 27.95
CA LYS A 41 13.87 -1.32 26.62
C LYS A 41 13.09 -0.04 26.77
N ALA A 42 13.77 1.09 26.61
CA ALA A 42 13.28 2.37 27.14
C ALA A 42 11.83 2.50 26.69
N ARG A 43 10.90 2.43 27.64
CA ARG A 43 9.47 2.42 27.31
C ARG A 43 9.27 3.74 26.59
N SER A 44 8.93 3.67 25.30
CA SER A 44 8.72 4.88 24.53
C SER A 44 7.68 5.72 25.25
N LYS A 45 7.85 7.05 25.20
CA LYS A 45 7.13 8.00 26.08
C LYS A 45 5.59 7.87 25.96
N GLU A 46 5.14 7.26 24.87
CA GLU A 46 3.76 6.91 24.55
C GLU A 46 3.31 5.61 25.23
N TYR A 47 3.24 5.62 26.57
CA TYR A 47 2.64 4.50 27.28
C TYR A 47 1.12 4.68 27.40
N PHE A 48 0.35 3.82 26.74
CA PHE A 48 -1.10 3.74 26.93
C PHE A 48 -1.43 3.21 28.34
N ALA A 49 -1.69 4.13 29.28
CA ALA A 49 -1.92 3.79 30.67
C ALA A 49 -3.34 3.24 30.88
N GLU A 50 -3.46 1.96 31.23
CA GLU A 50 -4.74 1.31 31.60
C GLU A 50 -5.54 2.13 32.63
N SER A 51 -4.86 2.78 33.57
CA SER A 51 -5.46 3.65 34.60
C SER A 51 -6.04 4.97 34.07
N GLU A 52 -5.59 5.46 32.91
CA GLU A 52 -6.09 6.71 32.30
C GLU A 52 -7.27 6.44 31.36
N TYR A 53 -7.21 5.35 30.59
CA TYR A 53 -8.19 5.03 29.55
C TYR A 53 -9.25 4.01 29.98
N GLY A 54 -9.02 3.25 31.06
CA GLY A 54 -9.94 2.22 31.55
C GLY A 54 -9.99 0.94 30.69
N VAL A 55 -9.18 0.86 29.63
CA VAL A 55 -9.11 -0.29 28.71
C VAL A 55 -7.69 -0.80 28.57
N LYS A 56 -7.55 -2.12 28.39
CA LYS A 56 -6.25 -2.77 28.21
C LYS A 56 -5.66 -2.44 26.85
N ALA A 57 -4.34 -2.25 26.81
CA ALA A 57 -3.61 -2.10 25.55
C ALA A 57 -3.73 -3.41 24.73
N SER A 58 -4.03 -3.29 23.44
CA SER A 58 -4.27 -4.43 22.56
C SER A 58 -3.02 -5.32 22.37
N PRO A 59 -3.18 -6.63 22.10
CA PRO A 59 -2.06 -7.52 21.83
C PRO A 59 -1.21 -7.07 20.64
N ARG A 60 0.11 -7.33 20.70
CA ARG A 60 1.02 -7.20 19.56
C ARG A 60 1.11 -8.55 18.83
N VAL A 61 0.98 -8.50 17.51
CA VAL A 61 1.09 -9.64 16.60
C VAL A 61 2.49 -9.61 15.96
N GLN A 62 3.08 -10.78 15.72
CA GLN A 62 4.41 -10.88 15.10
C GLN A 62 4.37 -10.84 13.57
N PHE A 63 3.32 -11.44 12.97
CA PHE A 63 3.12 -11.45 11.52
C PHE A 63 2.13 -10.35 11.11
N MET A 64 2.61 -9.33 10.39
CA MET A 64 1.80 -8.20 9.94
C MET A 64 1.14 -8.53 8.60
N ARG A 65 0.08 -9.34 8.61
CA ARG A 65 -0.80 -9.43 7.44
C ARG A 65 -1.67 -8.18 7.35
N ARG A 66 -1.78 -7.63 6.14
CA ARG A 66 -2.62 -6.47 5.84
C ARG A 66 -4.12 -6.83 5.92
N GLY A 67 -4.94 -5.82 6.22
CA GLY A 67 -6.40 -5.95 6.30
C GLY A 67 -6.87 -6.99 7.32
N GLY A 68 -7.96 -7.69 6.98
CA GLY A 68 -8.51 -8.76 7.82
C GLY A 68 -9.21 -8.30 9.10
N GLY A 69 -9.41 -6.99 9.27
CA GLY A 69 -10.29 -6.43 10.29
C GLY A 69 -11.76 -6.66 9.99
N ARG A 70 -12.63 -6.08 10.82
CA ARG A 70 -14.09 -6.17 10.70
C ARG A 70 -14.69 -4.85 10.26
N ASP A 71 -15.71 -4.90 9.40
CA ASP A 71 -16.62 -3.76 9.25
C ASP A 71 -17.40 -3.60 10.57
N GLN A 72 -17.26 -2.44 11.19
CA GLN A 72 -18.00 -2.07 12.38
C GLN A 72 -18.24 -0.56 12.41
N LEU A 73 -19.51 -0.18 12.57
CA LEU A 73 -19.83 1.13 13.14
C LEU A 73 -19.41 1.17 14.61
N GLY A 74 -19.77 0.13 15.36
CA GLY A 74 -19.53 0.01 16.80
C GLY A 74 -20.68 0.58 17.63
N LYS A 75 -20.78 0.13 18.89
CA LYS A 75 -21.76 0.62 19.86
C LYS A 75 -21.24 1.93 20.49
N PRO A 76 -22.13 2.80 21.03
CA PRO A 76 -21.70 3.91 21.88
C PRO A 76 -20.83 3.43 23.03
N TYR A 77 -19.78 4.18 23.34
CA TYR A 77 -18.78 3.80 24.34
C TYR A 77 -18.26 5.03 25.10
N GLN A 78 -17.69 4.80 26.28
CA GLN A 78 -17.21 5.87 27.16
C GLN A 78 -15.70 5.73 27.38
N VAL A 79 -14.96 6.83 27.25
CA VAL A 79 -13.51 6.90 27.56
C VAL A 79 -13.26 8.21 28.32
N ARG A 80 -12.50 8.13 29.43
CA ARG A 80 -12.24 9.28 30.32
C ARG A 80 -13.52 10.03 30.75
N GLY A 81 -14.60 9.29 31.02
CA GLY A 81 -15.91 9.84 31.39
C GLY A 81 -16.73 10.44 30.22
N LYS A 82 -16.14 10.66 29.04
CA LYS A 82 -16.82 11.21 27.87
C LYS A 82 -17.41 10.12 27.00
N TRP A 83 -18.68 10.29 26.62
CA TRP A 83 -19.37 9.39 25.69
C TRP A 83 -19.05 9.72 24.23
N TYR A 84 -18.85 8.66 23.45
CA TYR A 84 -18.65 8.68 22.01
C TYR A 84 -19.72 7.83 21.34
N TYR A 85 -20.31 8.37 20.28
CA TYR A 85 -21.39 7.74 19.53
C TYR A 85 -20.92 7.56 18.09
N PRO A 86 -20.39 6.38 17.72
CA PRO A 86 -20.03 6.10 16.34
C PRO A 86 -21.24 6.24 15.41
N LYS A 87 -21.08 7.01 14.34
CA LYS A 87 -22.09 7.23 13.31
C LYS A 87 -21.44 7.37 11.95
N GLU A 88 -22.10 6.85 10.92
CA GLU A 88 -21.71 7.15 9.54
C GLU A 88 -22.33 8.48 9.13
N ASP A 89 -21.47 9.44 8.82
CA ASP A 89 -21.85 10.82 8.50
C ASP A 89 -21.17 11.22 7.19
N LYS A 90 -21.92 11.07 6.09
CA LYS A 90 -21.42 11.31 4.73
C LYS A 90 -21.05 12.78 4.48
N GLY A 91 -21.52 13.71 5.32
CA GLY A 91 -21.19 15.13 5.28
C GLY A 91 -20.18 15.57 6.34
N TYR A 92 -19.51 14.62 7.01
CA TYR A 92 -18.56 14.97 8.07
C TYR A 92 -17.36 15.74 7.50
N ALA A 93 -17.30 17.03 7.81
CA ALA A 93 -16.14 17.88 7.61
C ALA A 93 -15.89 18.69 8.89
N LYS A 94 -14.70 18.55 9.50
CA LYS A 94 -14.37 19.23 10.76
C LYS A 94 -12.94 19.71 10.81
N VAL A 95 -12.74 20.90 11.37
CA VAL A 95 -11.41 21.44 11.70
C VAL A 95 -11.09 21.19 13.17
N GLY A 96 -9.85 20.81 13.46
CA GLY A 96 -9.34 20.55 14.81
C GLY A 96 -7.85 20.25 14.81
N LEU A 97 -7.30 19.78 15.93
CA LEU A 97 -5.92 19.33 15.99
C LEU A 97 -5.81 17.88 15.52
N ALA A 98 -4.78 17.60 14.72
CA ALA A 98 -4.27 16.24 14.56
C ALA A 98 -3.06 16.02 15.48
N SER A 99 -2.85 14.76 15.87
CA SER A 99 -1.51 14.29 16.24
C SER A 99 -1.16 13.04 15.45
N TRP A 100 -0.10 12.35 15.83
CA TRP A 100 0.24 11.04 15.30
C TRP A 100 0.61 10.08 16.42
N TYR A 101 0.38 8.78 16.21
CA TYR A 101 0.75 7.73 17.15
C TYR A 101 2.08 7.07 16.71
N GLY A 102 2.96 6.80 17.66
CA GLY A 102 4.33 6.35 17.40
C GLY A 102 4.55 4.86 17.62
N ASP A 103 5.82 4.52 17.89
CA ASP A 103 6.35 3.14 17.86
C ASP A 103 5.71 2.17 18.89
N ALA A 104 5.14 2.70 19.97
CA ALA A 104 4.54 1.93 21.05
C ALA A 104 3.36 1.07 20.57
N PHE A 105 2.66 1.54 19.53
CA PHE A 105 1.48 0.92 18.96
C PHE A 105 1.81 -0.04 17.81
N HIS A 106 2.96 0.10 17.15
CA HIS A 106 3.30 -0.67 15.96
C HIS A 106 3.22 -2.19 16.22
N GLY A 107 2.61 -2.90 15.26
CA GLY A 107 2.31 -4.33 15.33
C GLY A 107 1.14 -4.72 16.24
N ARG A 108 0.41 -3.76 16.86
CA ARG A 108 -0.76 -4.06 17.68
C ARG A 108 -2.05 -4.12 16.89
N LEU A 109 -3.03 -4.86 17.40
CA LEU A 109 -4.40 -4.84 16.89
C LEU A 109 -5.06 -3.48 17.17
N THR A 110 -5.65 -2.89 16.14
CA THR A 110 -6.53 -1.71 16.20
C THR A 110 -7.95 -2.11 16.65
N ALA A 111 -8.82 -1.12 16.88
CA ALA A 111 -10.20 -1.34 17.29
C ALA A 111 -11.03 -2.21 16.32
N ASN A 112 -10.74 -2.20 15.00
CA ASN A 112 -11.45 -3.06 14.05
C ASN A 112 -10.83 -4.47 13.89
N GLY A 113 -9.60 -4.67 14.36
CA GLY A 113 -8.87 -5.93 14.29
C GLY A 113 -7.73 -5.95 13.25
N GLU A 114 -7.54 -4.90 12.45
CA GLU A 114 -6.34 -4.73 11.62
C GLU A 114 -5.10 -4.53 12.49
N ILE A 115 -3.93 -4.88 11.98
CA ILE A 115 -2.65 -4.60 12.62
C ILE A 115 -2.19 -3.19 12.26
N TYR A 116 -1.84 -2.37 13.25
CA TYR A 116 -1.32 -1.03 13.01
C TYR A 116 0.15 -1.08 12.53
N ASP A 117 0.39 -0.47 11.37
CA ASP A 117 1.71 -0.18 10.82
C ASP A 117 1.93 1.34 10.64
N MET A 118 3.04 1.84 11.22
CA MET A 118 3.46 3.24 11.15
C MET A 118 3.88 3.71 9.76
N THR A 119 4.28 2.76 8.90
CA THR A 119 4.78 3.02 7.55
C THR A 119 3.65 3.21 6.53
N HIS A 120 2.43 2.83 6.89
CA HIS A 120 1.24 2.87 6.04
C HIS A 120 0.37 4.11 6.34
N LEU A 121 -0.53 4.48 5.43
CA LEU A 121 -1.40 5.67 5.56
C LEU A 121 -2.66 5.37 6.38
N THR A 122 -2.50 5.15 7.69
CA THR A 122 -3.59 4.81 8.63
C THR A 122 -3.93 5.94 9.60
N ALA A 123 -5.11 5.86 10.24
CA ALA A 123 -5.58 6.82 11.24
C ALA A 123 -6.58 6.23 12.26
N ALA A 124 -6.71 6.91 13.40
CA ALA A 124 -7.73 6.71 14.41
C ALA A 124 -8.72 7.88 14.41
N HIS A 125 -10.03 7.57 14.43
CA HIS A 125 -11.09 8.57 14.61
C HIS A 125 -12.13 8.09 15.65
N PRO A 126 -12.63 8.96 16.54
CA PRO A 126 -13.46 8.49 17.67
C PRO A 126 -14.85 7.98 17.25
N THR A 127 -15.40 8.47 16.14
CA THR A 127 -16.81 8.19 15.78
C THR A 127 -17.07 7.78 14.33
N MET A 128 -16.04 7.67 13.47
CA MET A 128 -16.26 7.24 12.08
C MET A 128 -16.52 5.72 12.03
N PRO A 129 -17.24 5.19 11.03
CA PRO A 129 -17.25 3.75 10.77
C PRO A 129 -15.84 3.22 10.52
N LEU A 130 -15.60 1.94 10.81
CA LEU A 130 -14.32 1.28 10.55
C LEU A 130 -14.52 0.05 9.66
N PRO A 131 -13.61 -0.24 8.72
CA PRO A 131 -12.63 0.70 8.19
C PRO A 131 -13.32 1.78 7.31
N SER A 132 -12.74 2.97 7.25
CA SER A 132 -13.21 4.04 6.36
C SER A 132 -12.06 4.88 5.82
N TYR A 133 -12.36 5.77 4.89
CA TYR A 133 -11.42 6.76 4.37
C TYR A 133 -11.76 8.15 4.88
N ALA A 134 -10.72 8.87 5.30
CA ALA A 134 -10.80 10.28 5.62
C ALA A 134 -9.73 11.06 4.83
N ARG A 135 -10.11 12.17 4.22
CA ARG A 135 -9.14 13.15 3.70
C ARG A 135 -8.70 14.03 4.87
N VAL A 136 -7.41 14.14 5.07
CA VAL A 136 -6.79 15.03 6.05
C VAL A 136 -6.03 16.10 5.29
N THR A 137 -6.31 17.36 5.59
CA THR A 137 -5.60 18.51 5.02
C THR A 137 -4.96 19.31 6.15
N ASN A 138 -3.64 19.47 6.13
CA ASN A 138 -2.93 20.39 7.01
C ASN A 138 -3.23 21.83 6.57
N LEU A 139 -3.79 22.65 7.46
CA LEU A 139 -4.21 24.01 7.14
C LEU A 139 -3.03 25.02 7.17
N GLU A 140 -1.87 24.62 7.70
CA GLU A 140 -0.67 25.46 7.79
C GLU A 140 0.19 25.33 6.52
N THR A 141 0.26 24.15 5.93
CA THR A 141 1.05 23.88 4.71
C THR A 141 0.19 23.74 3.45
N GLY A 142 -1.10 23.42 3.58
CA GLY A 142 -2.00 23.08 2.48
C GLY A 142 -1.90 21.61 2.02
N SER A 143 -0.95 20.82 2.54
CA SER A 143 -0.79 19.41 2.16
C SER A 143 -2.04 18.60 2.52
N SER A 144 -2.53 17.75 1.60
CA SER A 144 -3.63 16.81 1.88
C SER A 144 -3.32 15.38 1.46
N VAL A 145 -3.88 14.42 2.18
CA VAL A 145 -3.80 12.99 1.85
C VAL A 145 -5.06 12.26 2.36
N ILE A 146 -5.50 11.21 1.68
CA ILE A 146 -6.50 10.27 2.21
C ILE A 146 -5.78 9.23 3.07
N VAL A 147 -6.36 8.94 4.23
CA VAL A 147 -5.90 7.92 5.17
C VAL A 147 -6.99 6.89 5.45
N ARG A 148 -6.58 5.66 5.72
CA ARG A 148 -7.44 4.56 6.18
C ARG A 148 -7.69 4.67 7.68
N VAL A 149 -8.90 5.01 8.07
CA VAL A 149 -9.35 5.03 9.45
C VAL A 149 -9.73 3.61 9.88
N ASN A 150 -8.88 2.96 10.68
CA ASN A 150 -9.08 1.59 11.18
C ASN A 150 -9.12 1.49 12.73
N ASP A 151 -8.78 2.58 13.44
CA ASP A 151 -8.74 2.60 14.91
C ASP A 151 -9.63 3.68 15.58
N ARG A 152 -9.74 3.63 16.92
CA ARG A 152 -10.57 4.49 17.76
C ARG A 152 -9.72 5.40 18.66
N GLY A 153 -10.02 6.69 18.63
CA GLY A 153 -9.29 7.77 19.30
C GLY A 153 -9.14 8.95 18.32
N PRO A 154 -8.47 10.07 18.67
CA PRO A 154 -7.94 10.44 19.97
C PRO A 154 -8.99 10.57 21.08
N TYR A 155 -8.52 10.51 22.33
CA TYR A 155 -9.32 10.79 23.53
C TYR A 155 -8.80 11.98 24.36
N HIS A 156 -7.89 12.78 23.79
CA HIS A 156 -7.45 14.05 24.35
C HIS A 156 -8.31 15.20 23.82
N GLU A 157 -8.43 16.27 24.60
CA GLU A 157 -9.20 17.45 24.21
C GLU A 157 -8.56 18.18 23.02
N GLY A 158 -9.39 18.83 22.20
CA GLY A 158 -8.95 19.55 21.00
C GLY A 158 -8.54 18.69 19.79
N ARG A 159 -8.07 17.45 20.02
CA ARG A 159 -7.70 16.53 18.94
C ARG A 159 -8.93 15.86 18.30
N ILE A 160 -8.93 15.74 16.98
CA ILE A 160 -10.02 15.13 16.21
C ILE A 160 -9.61 13.87 15.43
N ILE A 161 -8.31 13.72 15.15
CA ILE A 161 -7.74 12.56 14.47
C ILE A 161 -6.30 12.33 14.96
N ASP A 162 -5.89 11.08 15.05
CA ASP A 162 -4.49 10.71 15.23
C ASP A 162 -4.11 9.86 14.01
N VAL A 163 -3.04 10.21 13.30
CA VAL A 163 -2.61 9.52 12.07
C VAL A 163 -1.32 8.72 12.28
N SER A 164 -0.93 7.90 11.31
CA SER A 164 0.37 7.23 11.32
C SER A 164 1.54 8.20 11.14
N GLU A 165 2.74 7.77 11.55
CA GLU A 165 3.96 8.55 11.31
C GLU A 165 4.13 8.88 9.82
N ARG A 166 3.89 7.91 8.91
CA ARG A 166 3.97 8.15 7.46
C ARG A 166 3.01 9.25 7.00
N ALA A 167 1.77 9.25 7.48
CA ALA A 167 0.80 10.27 7.13
C ALA A 167 1.22 11.66 7.67
N ALA A 168 1.74 11.72 8.90
CA ALA A 168 2.25 12.97 9.49
C ALA A 168 3.53 13.50 8.80
N GLN A 169 4.35 12.62 8.22
CA GLN A 169 5.48 13.01 7.37
C GLN A 169 4.98 13.64 6.06
N MET A 170 3.99 13.03 5.39
CA MET A 170 3.44 13.56 4.14
C MET A 170 2.64 14.85 4.34
N LEU A 171 1.95 14.99 5.47
CA LEU A 171 1.26 16.23 5.86
C LEU A 171 2.20 17.31 6.44
N ASP A 172 3.51 17.05 6.47
CA ASP A 172 4.57 17.95 6.96
C ASP A 172 4.35 18.50 8.39
N TYR A 173 4.07 17.60 9.34
CA TYR A 173 4.04 17.95 10.77
C TYR A 173 4.63 16.90 11.72
N ALA A 174 5.15 15.78 11.22
CA ALA A 174 5.76 14.73 12.07
C ALA A 174 6.79 15.28 13.08
N LYS A 175 7.64 16.24 12.65
CA LYS A 175 8.65 16.89 13.51
C LYS A 175 8.06 17.86 14.55
N VAL A 176 6.89 18.43 14.28
CA VAL A 176 6.17 19.36 15.19
C VAL A 176 5.34 18.58 16.20
N GLY A 177 4.85 17.40 15.81
CA GLY A 177 4.05 16.49 16.65
C GLY A 177 2.54 16.66 16.46
N THR A 178 2.08 17.90 16.29
CA THR A 178 0.66 18.24 16.05
C THR A 178 0.53 19.31 14.97
N ALA A 179 -0.61 19.33 14.28
CA ALA A 179 -0.97 20.38 13.32
C ALA A 179 -2.47 20.68 13.38
N ARG A 180 -2.87 21.88 12.92
CA ARG A 180 -4.29 22.18 12.71
C ARG A 180 -4.74 21.65 11.36
N VAL A 181 -5.67 20.70 11.37
CA VAL A 181 -6.14 20.01 10.16
C VAL A 181 -7.63 20.21 9.91
N LYS A 182 -8.03 20.06 8.64
CA LYS A 182 -9.40 19.73 8.22
C LYS A 182 -9.47 18.22 7.96
N VAL A 183 -10.48 17.55 8.53
CA VAL A 183 -10.76 16.12 8.34
C VAL A 183 -12.12 15.98 7.68
N GLU A 184 -12.17 15.24 6.58
CA GLU A 184 -13.38 15.02 5.79
C GLU A 184 -13.61 13.53 5.56
N TYR A 185 -14.83 13.04 5.78
CA TYR A 185 -15.19 11.65 5.48
C TYR A 185 -15.31 11.44 3.97
N VAL A 186 -14.62 10.43 3.45
CA VAL A 186 -14.63 10.09 2.01
C VAL A 186 -15.56 8.91 1.73
N GLY A 187 -15.60 7.90 2.61
CA GLY A 187 -16.45 6.72 2.44
C GLY A 187 -15.98 5.50 3.24
N ARG A 188 -16.64 4.36 3.05
CA ARG A 188 -16.16 3.07 3.56
C ARG A 188 -14.90 2.62 2.81
N ALA A 189 -14.03 1.88 3.51
CA ALA A 189 -12.84 1.28 2.93
C ALA A 189 -13.03 -0.25 2.77
N PRO A 190 -12.43 -0.89 1.76
CA PRO A 190 -12.38 -2.35 1.63
C PRO A 190 -11.70 -3.06 2.81
N LEU A 191 -12.02 -4.34 3.05
CA LEU A 191 -11.54 -5.14 4.20
C LEU A 191 -10.24 -5.93 3.95
N ASP A 192 -9.92 -6.18 2.68
CA ASP A 192 -8.62 -6.71 2.22
C ASP A 192 -7.45 -5.78 2.63
N GLY A 193 -7.73 -4.48 2.63
CA GLY A 193 -6.80 -3.44 3.02
C GLY A 193 -5.85 -3.01 1.90
N ASP A 194 -5.91 -3.56 0.69
CA ASP A 194 -4.93 -3.34 -0.40
C ASP A 194 -5.07 -1.97 -1.10
N ASP A 195 -5.02 -0.90 -0.30
CA ASP A 195 -5.37 0.46 -0.69
C ASP A 195 -4.19 1.43 -0.79
N ASP A 196 -2.95 1.02 -0.49
CA ASP A 196 -1.78 1.93 -0.48
C ASP A 196 -1.59 2.70 -1.79
N ARG A 197 -1.77 2.05 -2.93
CA ARG A 197 -1.61 2.71 -4.24
C ARG A 197 -2.62 3.85 -4.40
N TYR A 198 -3.84 3.67 -3.89
CA TYR A 198 -4.88 4.69 -3.90
C TYR A 198 -4.59 5.80 -2.87
N LEU A 199 -4.20 5.43 -1.64
CA LEU A 199 -3.91 6.39 -0.58
C LEU A 199 -2.69 7.26 -0.91
N VAL A 200 -1.60 6.67 -1.42
CA VAL A 200 -0.40 7.41 -1.82
C VAL A 200 -0.68 8.29 -3.04
N ALA A 201 -1.44 7.81 -4.03
CA ALA A 201 -1.85 8.63 -5.19
C ALA A 201 -2.79 9.79 -4.82
N SER A 202 -3.44 9.74 -3.66
CA SER A 202 -4.29 10.82 -3.15
C SER A 202 -3.52 11.98 -2.50
N TYR A 203 -2.19 11.92 -2.46
CA TYR A 203 -1.35 12.95 -1.86
C TYR A 203 -1.25 14.20 -2.72
N HIS A 204 -1.67 15.34 -2.16
CA HIS A 204 -1.54 16.66 -2.76
C HIS A 204 -0.55 17.45 -1.90
N PRO A 205 0.71 17.67 -2.36
CA PRO A 205 1.69 18.46 -1.63
C PRO A 205 1.26 19.93 -1.50
N GLY A 206 1.37 20.46 -0.29
CA GLY A 206 1.06 21.85 0.04
C GLY A 206 2.01 22.87 -0.57
N ASN A 207 1.64 24.16 -0.50
CA ASN A 207 2.37 25.31 -1.06
C ASN A 207 2.71 25.27 -2.56
N ASN A 208 2.23 24.28 -3.30
CA ASN A 208 2.31 24.26 -4.76
C ASN A 208 1.21 25.12 -5.39
N ARG A 209 1.45 25.56 -6.63
CA ARG A 209 0.40 26.18 -7.47
C ARG A 209 -0.73 25.15 -7.64
N PRO A 210 -2.02 25.54 -7.50
CA PRO A 210 -3.13 24.62 -7.72
C PRO A 210 -2.99 23.90 -9.05
N ASP A 211 -3.14 22.58 -9.03
CA ASP A 211 -3.16 21.79 -10.24
C ASP A 211 -4.42 22.17 -11.03
N PRO A 212 -4.38 22.34 -12.37
CA PRO A 212 -5.59 22.58 -13.16
C PRO A 212 -6.66 21.47 -13.05
N SER A 213 -6.34 20.33 -12.43
CA SER A 213 -7.30 19.28 -12.05
C SER A 213 -7.89 19.41 -10.63
N ASP A 214 -7.38 20.31 -9.77
CA ASP A 214 -7.89 20.53 -8.42
C ASP A 214 -9.37 20.98 -8.46
N GLY A 215 -10.25 20.17 -7.85
CA GLY A 215 -11.69 20.42 -7.81
C GLY A 215 -12.49 19.86 -8.99
N LEU A 216 -11.85 19.21 -9.97
CA LEU A 216 -12.57 18.48 -11.01
C LEU A 216 -13.07 17.12 -10.51
N PRO A 217 -14.26 16.66 -10.96
CA PRO A 217 -14.70 15.29 -10.73
C PRO A 217 -13.72 14.26 -11.31
N THR A 218 -13.59 13.12 -10.65
CA THR A 218 -12.80 11.99 -11.16
C THR A 218 -13.32 11.56 -12.54
N GLY A 219 -12.42 11.48 -13.54
CA GLY A 219 -12.75 11.15 -14.92
C GLY A 219 -12.93 12.33 -15.88
N VAL A 220 -12.75 13.58 -15.43
CA VAL A 220 -12.65 14.74 -16.34
C VAL A 220 -11.21 14.88 -16.84
N MET A 221 -11.01 14.77 -18.17
CA MET A 221 -9.72 15.07 -18.79
C MET A 221 -9.60 16.55 -19.14
N VAL A 222 -8.55 17.22 -18.67
CA VAL A 222 -8.23 18.59 -19.07
C VAL A 222 -7.44 18.57 -20.36
N ALA A 223 -8.00 19.14 -21.43
CA ALA A 223 -7.27 19.36 -22.67
C ALA A 223 -6.23 20.48 -22.48
N MET A 224 -4.94 20.17 -22.59
CA MET A 224 -3.87 21.16 -22.52
C MET A 224 -3.42 21.59 -23.93
N ASN A 225 -3.29 22.91 -24.15
CA ASN A 225 -2.73 23.47 -25.37
C ASN A 225 -1.21 23.71 -25.21
N GLY A 226 -0.47 22.65 -24.93
CA GLY A 226 0.97 22.68 -24.68
C GLY A 226 1.59 21.29 -24.79
N PRO A 227 2.93 21.17 -24.82
CA PRO A 227 3.59 19.87 -24.90
C PRO A 227 3.26 19.02 -23.67
N SER A 228 2.69 17.83 -23.89
CA SER A 228 2.26 16.92 -22.83
C SER A 228 3.42 16.56 -21.89
N PRO A 229 3.31 16.76 -20.56
CA PRO A 229 4.32 16.37 -19.58
C PRO A 229 4.23 14.86 -19.29
N SER A 230 4.40 14.06 -20.34
CA SER A 230 4.43 12.60 -20.29
C SER A 230 5.55 12.10 -21.20
N LEU A 231 6.76 12.03 -20.65
CA LEU A 231 7.80 11.18 -21.23
C LEU A 231 7.26 9.74 -21.23
N PRO A 232 7.22 9.04 -22.38
CA PRO A 232 6.80 7.65 -22.39
C PRO A 232 7.79 6.82 -21.57
N ALA A 233 7.25 5.98 -20.67
CA ALA A 233 8.04 4.99 -19.95
C ALA A 233 8.63 3.99 -20.97
N GLY A 234 9.92 4.15 -21.29
CA GLY A 234 10.60 3.36 -22.32
C GLY A 234 11.71 4.09 -23.08
N ALA A 235 11.83 5.42 -22.98
CA ALA A 235 12.99 6.12 -23.53
C ALA A 235 14.27 5.82 -22.72
N PRO A 236 15.39 5.42 -23.34
CA PRO A 236 16.66 5.30 -22.64
C PRO A 236 17.12 6.68 -22.13
N PRO A 237 17.73 6.78 -20.94
CA PRO A 237 18.17 8.06 -20.41
C PRO A 237 19.19 8.71 -21.34
N ALA A 238 18.97 9.98 -21.68
CA ALA A 238 19.95 10.78 -22.40
C ALA A 238 21.29 10.78 -21.66
N PRO A 239 22.44 10.65 -22.36
CA PRO A 239 23.73 10.53 -21.70
C PRO A 239 24.04 11.80 -20.90
N VAL A 240 24.11 11.65 -19.58
CA VAL A 240 24.61 12.70 -18.69
C VAL A 240 26.11 12.92 -18.99
N PRO A 241 26.54 14.13 -19.37
CA PRO A 241 27.95 14.38 -19.61
C PRO A 241 28.74 14.28 -18.31
N PHE A 242 29.87 13.57 -18.37
CA PHE A 242 30.76 13.33 -17.23
C PHE A 242 31.33 14.66 -16.69
N PRO A 243 31.42 14.87 -15.37
CA PRO A 243 31.95 16.12 -14.82
C PRO A 243 33.45 16.23 -15.12
N GLY A 244 33.85 17.16 -16.00
CA GLY A 244 35.27 17.38 -16.31
C GLY A 244 35.63 18.19 -17.56
N GLN A 245 34.70 18.50 -18.48
CA GLN A 245 35.02 19.31 -19.66
C GLN A 245 34.62 20.78 -19.51
N LEU A 246 35.62 21.64 -19.70
CA LEU A 246 35.49 23.10 -19.70
C LEU A 246 34.75 23.58 -20.95
N THR A 247 33.79 24.48 -20.76
CA THR A 247 33.17 25.25 -21.85
C THR A 247 34.10 26.37 -22.29
N ASN A 248 34.57 26.35 -23.54
CA ASN A 248 35.07 27.56 -24.19
C ASN A 248 34.02 28.06 -25.18
N SER A 249 33.53 29.27 -24.93
CA SER A 249 32.80 30.07 -25.90
C SER A 249 33.75 30.51 -27.03
N GLY A 250 33.27 30.44 -28.26
CA GLY A 250 34.02 30.85 -29.45
C GLY A 250 33.09 30.96 -30.64
N GLU A 251 32.71 32.18 -30.99
CA GLU A 251 31.93 32.47 -32.18
C GLU A 251 32.75 32.21 -33.46
N ALA A 252 32.02 31.93 -34.55
CA ALA A 252 32.43 32.07 -35.95
C ALA A 252 33.71 31.36 -36.43
N PHE A 253 33.54 30.45 -37.39
CA PHE A 253 34.21 30.63 -38.68
C PHE A 253 33.39 30.02 -39.82
N ALA A 254 33.25 30.76 -40.92
CA ALA A 254 32.58 30.32 -42.14
C ALA A 254 33.61 30.00 -43.22
N ALA A 255 33.43 28.87 -43.92
CA ALA A 255 34.02 28.60 -45.25
C ALA A 255 33.25 27.47 -45.95
N GLN A 256 32.92 27.66 -47.24
CA GLN A 256 32.28 26.70 -48.16
C GLN A 256 33.38 25.99 -49.01
N PRO A 257 33.17 25.35 -50.20
CA PRO A 257 31.93 24.98 -50.94
C PRO A 257 31.89 23.61 -51.69
N GLY A 258 30.71 23.24 -52.22
CA GLY A 258 30.46 22.28 -53.34
C GLY A 258 30.40 20.78 -52.96
N LEU A 259 29.56 19.89 -53.51
CA LEU A 259 28.56 19.83 -54.62
C LEU A 259 27.58 18.64 -54.31
N SER A 260 26.40 18.38 -54.91
CA SER A 260 25.49 19.07 -55.87
C SER A 260 24.09 18.37 -55.91
N GLU A 261 23.05 19.09 -56.34
CA GLU A 261 21.81 18.67 -57.08
C GLU A 261 21.05 17.37 -56.67
N GLN A 262 19.85 17.41 -56.02
CA GLN A 262 18.47 17.74 -56.50
C GLN A 262 17.64 16.53 -57.03
N PRO A 263 16.26 16.52 -57.04
CA PRO A 263 15.33 17.66 -56.93
C PRO A 263 14.08 17.55 -56.00
N THR A 264 13.76 18.69 -55.37
CA THR A 264 12.44 19.35 -55.13
C THR A 264 11.14 18.62 -54.73
N VAL A 265 10.54 19.06 -53.61
CA VAL A 265 9.20 19.71 -53.54
C VAL A 265 9.28 20.88 -52.55
N GLN A 266 8.67 22.05 -52.84
CA GLN A 266 8.70 23.24 -51.97
C GLN A 266 7.37 23.44 -51.22
N PRO A 267 7.40 23.93 -49.96
CA PRO A 267 6.38 24.81 -49.42
C PRO A 267 6.81 26.28 -49.54
N VAL A 268 5.90 27.15 -49.98
CA VAL A 268 6.13 28.59 -50.11
C VAL A 268 6.27 29.27 -48.75
N ALA A 269 7.35 30.02 -48.55
CA ALA A 269 7.53 30.93 -47.42
C ALA A 269 7.18 32.36 -47.84
N PHE A 270 6.24 33.00 -47.14
CA PHE A 270 6.01 34.43 -47.25
C PHE A 270 6.87 35.15 -46.20
N SER A 271 7.76 36.04 -46.63
CA SER A 271 8.58 36.87 -45.76
C SER A 271 8.19 38.34 -45.91
N VAL A 272 8.06 39.03 -44.78
CA VAL A 272 7.97 40.49 -44.73
C VAL A 272 8.93 40.98 -43.66
N GLN A 273 9.87 41.84 -44.08
CA GLN A 273 10.75 42.58 -43.19
C GLN A 273 10.06 43.87 -42.71
N GLY A 274 10.45 44.35 -41.53
CA GLY A 274 10.30 45.76 -41.15
C GLY A 274 9.05 46.06 -40.32
N ALA A 275 9.27 46.73 -39.19
CA ALA A 275 8.22 47.09 -38.25
C ALA A 275 7.50 48.39 -38.64
N SER A 276 6.17 48.32 -38.74
CA SER A 276 5.22 49.28 -38.14
C SER A 276 3.78 48.91 -38.50
N ASP A 277 2.87 48.98 -37.52
CA ASP A 277 1.40 48.91 -37.65
C ASP A 277 0.77 47.69 -38.34
N VAL A 278 0.31 46.74 -37.52
CA VAL A 278 -0.64 45.69 -37.92
C VAL A 278 -2.03 46.32 -38.06
N VAL A 279 -2.36 46.79 -39.27
CA VAL A 279 -3.73 47.19 -39.62
C VAL A 279 -4.52 45.92 -39.97
N LEU A 280 -5.46 45.55 -39.10
CA LEU A 280 -6.46 44.53 -39.42
C LEU A 280 -7.45 45.08 -40.47
N PRO A 281 -7.92 44.27 -41.43
CA PRO A 281 -8.99 44.69 -42.34
C PRO A 281 -10.31 44.88 -41.57
N ASP A 282 -11.05 45.94 -41.90
CA ASP A 282 -12.34 46.28 -41.26
C ASP A 282 -13.43 45.19 -41.41
N PHE A 283 -13.26 44.28 -42.36
CA PHE A 283 -14.12 43.11 -42.54
C PHE A 283 -13.38 41.81 -42.23
N GLY A 284 -13.86 41.09 -41.23
CA GLY A 284 -13.49 39.70 -40.97
C GLY A 284 -13.96 38.75 -42.09
N PRO A 285 -13.49 37.50 -42.11
CA PRO A 285 -13.84 36.53 -43.15
C PRO A 285 -15.36 36.31 -43.20
N ILE A 286 -15.93 36.45 -44.40
CA ILE A 286 -17.36 36.23 -44.65
C ILE A 286 -17.68 34.77 -44.34
N VAL A 287 -18.48 34.55 -43.30
CA VAL A 287 -19.01 33.22 -42.97
C VAL A 287 -20.04 32.86 -44.04
N PRO A 288 -19.89 31.74 -44.78
CA PRO A 288 -20.92 31.31 -45.71
C PRO A 288 -22.20 31.00 -44.94
N GLU A 289 -23.35 31.39 -45.50
CA GLU A 289 -24.65 31.12 -44.88
C GLU A 289 -24.84 29.61 -44.66
N ARG A 290 -25.40 29.26 -43.50
CA ARG A 290 -25.75 27.88 -43.18
C ARG A 290 -26.78 27.41 -44.21
N PRO A 291 -26.55 26.30 -44.94
CA PRO A 291 -27.50 25.84 -45.95
C PRO A 291 -28.85 25.49 -45.31
N ASP A 292 -29.91 26.02 -45.90
CA ASP A 292 -31.27 25.85 -45.39
C ASP A 292 -31.75 24.40 -45.59
N LEU A 293 -32.07 23.72 -44.50
CA LEU A 293 -32.50 22.33 -44.49
C LEU A 293 -33.99 22.19 -44.84
N THR A 294 -34.33 22.46 -46.11
CA THR A 294 -35.65 22.12 -46.65
C THR A 294 -35.76 20.62 -46.89
N LEU A 295 -36.09 19.87 -45.83
CA LEU A 295 -36.29 18.42 -45.90
C LEU A 295 -37.65 18.06 -46.53
N PRO A 296 -37.70 17.18 -47.55
CA PRO A 296 -38.96 16.63 -48.04
C PRO A 296 -39.60 15.70 -47.00
N SER A 297 -40.92 15.78 -46.86
CA SER A 297 -41.69 15.24 -45.73
C SER A 297 -41.91 13.72 -45.70
N ASN A 298 -41.11 12.93 -46.44
CA ASN A 298 -41.18 11.47 -46.41
C ASN A 298 -39.82 10.83 -46.75
N SER A 299 -39.10 10.37 -45.71
CA SER A 299 -38.06 9.34 -45.84
C SER A 299 -37.97 8.55 -44.53
N PRO A 300 -37.95 7.20 -44.56
CA PRO A 300 -38.14 6.37 -43.36
C PRO A 300 -36.89 6.17 -42.49
N PHE A 301 -35.82 6.92 -42.71
CA PHE A 301 -34.57 6.82 -41.95
C PHE A 301 -34.30 8.08 -41.14
N ALA A 302 -34.42 7.96 -39.81
CA ALA A 302 -34.06 9.02 -38.88
C ALA A 302 -32.53 9.12 -38.77
N MET A 303 -31.94 10.07 -39.50
CA MET A 303 -30.57 10.52 -39.25
C MET A 303 -30.50 11.30 -37.94
N ALA A 304 -29.54 10.96 -37.08
CA ALA A 304 -29.42 11.50 -35.74
C ALA A 304 -29.08 13.00 -35.73
N SER A 305 -30.05 13.84 -35.34
CA SER A 305 -29.80 15.23 -34.96
C SER A 305 -29.23 15.32 -33.55
N LEU A 306 -28.05 15.93 -33.45
CA LEU A 306 -27.29 16.26 -32.25
C LEU A 306 -28.14 16.61 -30.99
N SER A 307 -28.26 15.68 -30.05
CA SER A 307 -28.67 15.93 -28.66
C SER A 307 -27.70 15.23 -27.70
N TYR A 308 -26.55 15.85 -27.43
CA TYR A 308 -25.47 15.27 -26.61
C TYR A 308 -25.74 15.34 -25.10
N ALA A 309 -26.98 15.03 -24.69
CA ALA A 309 -27.46 15.11 -23.31
C ALA A 309 -28.74 14.28 -23.04
N ASP A 310 -28.79 13.01 -23.47
CA ASP A 310 -29.81 12.06 -22.94
C ASP A 310 -29.36 10.57 -22.90
N GLU A 311 -28.22 10.19 -23.50
CA GLU A 311 -27.79 8.78 -23.54
C GLU A 311 -27.08 8.31 -22.25
N ARG A 312 -27.61 8.65 -21.07
CA ARG A 312 -27.02 8.28 -19.76
C ARG A 312 -27.96 7.51 -18.82
N ALA A 313 -28.78 6.61 -19.37
CA ALA A 313 -29.52 5.62 -18.55
C ALA A 313 -29.96 4.32 -19.27
N LYS A 314 -29.25 3.82 -20.30
CA LYS A 314 -29.60 2.53 -20.97
C LYS A 314 -28.43 1.57 -21.29
N ARG A 315 -27.25 1.77 -20.68
CA ARG A 315 -26.12 0.81 -20.73
C ARG A 315 -25.73 0.21 -19.38
N ALA A 316 -26.43 0.57 -18.31
CA ALA A 316 -26.28 -0.04 -16.99
C ALA A 316 -27.24 -1.24 -16.83
N ASP A 317 -27.26 -2.15 -17.80
CA ASP A 317 -28.10 -3.36 -17.74
C ASP A 317 -27.52 -4.57 -18.48
N VAL A 318 -26.19 -4.71 -18.43
CA VAL A 318 -25.47 -5.92 -18.89
C VAL A 318 -25.91 -7.17 -18.09
N PHE A 319 -26.56 -6.99 -16.93
CA PHE A 319 -27.10 -8.06 -16.09
C PHE A 319 -28.60 -8.35 -16.29
N ALA A 320 -29.42 -7.43 -16.83
CA ALA A 320 -30.82 -7.76 -17.16
C ALA A 320 -30.94 -8.86 -18.24
N ALA A 321 -29.92 -9.01 -19.09
CA ALA A 321 -29.83 -10.12 -20.04
C ALA A 321 -29.59 -11.49 -19.36
N LEU A 322 -29.05 -11.54 -18.13
CA LEU A 322 -29.01 -12.77 -17.33
C LEU A 322 -30.33 -13.04 -16.62
N ASP A 323 -31.04 -11.99 -16.17
CA ASP A 323 -32.31 -12.12 -15.44
C ASP A 323 -33.45 -12.66 -16.32
N ALA A 324 -33.45 -12.30 -17.62
CA ALA A 324 -34.33 -12.91 -18.63
C ALA A 324 -33.90 -14.34 -19.06
N GLY A 325 -32.70 -14.77 -18.65
CA GLY A 325 -31.98 -15.94 -19.18
C GLY A 325 -32.01 -17.20 -18.31
N GLY A 326 -32.83 -17.24 -17.25
CA GLY A 326 -33.16 -18.48 -16.54
C GLY A 326 -32.01 -19.23 -15.84
N MET A 327 -30.85 -18.60 -15.65
CA MET A 327 -29.73 -19.16 -14.89
C MET A 327 -29.69 -18.53 -13.50
N SER A 328 -30.01 -19.33 -12.48
CA SER A 328 -29.89 -18.87 -11.09
C SER A 328 -28.41 -18.70 -10.69
N PRO A 329 -28.12 -17.96 -9.61
CA PRO A 329 -26.78 -17.93 -9.03
C PRO A 329 -26.24 -19.32 -8.68
N ALA A 330 -27.11 -20.30 -8.39
CA ALA A 330 -26.72 -21.68 -8.16
C ALA A 330 -26.30 -22.41 -9.46
N ASP A 331 -26.92 -22.10 -10.61
CA ASP A 331 -26.54 -22.66 -11.90
C ASP A 331 -25.19 -22.11 -12.37
N VAL A 332 -24.92 -20.82 -12.14
CA VAL A 332 -23.60 -20.22 -12.35
C VAL A 332 -22.55 -20.90 -11.45
N LEU A 333 -22.87 -21.11 -10.17
CA LEU A 333 -21.96 -21.78 -9.23
C LEU A 333 -21.73 -23.26 -9.58
N GLN A 334 -22.75 -23.97 -10.07
CA GLN A 334 -22.62 -25.34 -10.56
C GLN A 334 -21.82 -25.42 -11.86
N SER A 335 -22.06 -24.49 -12.81
CA SER A 335 -21.28 -24.36 -14.04
C SER A 335 -19.80 -24.16 -13.71
N TRP A 336 -19.48 -23.20 -12.85
CA TRP A 336 -18.13 -22.92 -12.39
C TRP A 336 -17.47 -24.11 -11.67
N ARG A 337 -18.20 -24.82 -10.80
CA ARG A 337 -17.72 -26.07 -10.16
C ARG A 337 -17.58 -27.25 -11.14
N LYS A 338 -18.20 -27.19 -12.31
CA LYS A 338 -18.16 -28.23 -13.34
C LYS A 338 -17.08 -27.94 -14.38
N SER A 339 -16.79 -26.66 -14.68
CA SER A 339 -15.63 -26.24 -15.46
C SER A 339 -14.33 -26.35 -14.66
N ASN A 340 -14.34 -25.93 -13.39
CA ASN A 340 -13.19 -25.98 -12.51
C ASN A 340 -13.15 -27.29 -11.72
N ARG A 341 -13.60 -28.39 -12.34
CA ARG A 341 -13.43 -29.75 -11.81
C ARG A 341 -12.04 -30.28 -12.16
N GLN A 342 -11.01 -29.56 -11.71
CA GLN A 342 -9.76 -30.24 -11.38
C GLN A 342 -10.03 -31.11 -10.16
N GLU A 343 -9.53 -32.33 -10.17
CA GLU A 343 -9.61 -33.23 -9.03
C GLU A 343 -8.84 -32.58 -7.87
N GLN A 344 -9.56 -32.11 -6.87
CA GLN A 344 -8.95 -31.53 -5.67
C GLN A 344 -8.26 -32.64 -4.89
N ALA A 345 -6.99 -32.88 -5.24
CA ALA A 345 -6.03 -33.56 -4.39
C ALA A 345 -6.10 -32.94 -2.98
N PRO A 346 -5.99 -33.74 -1.91
CA PRO A 346 -6.22 -33.28 -0.55
C PRO A 346 -5.34 -32.06 -0.24
N ALA A 347 -5.97 -31.01 0.31
CA ALA A 347 -5.32 -29.75 0.67
C ALA A 347 -4.14 -30.01 1.60
N SER A 348 -2.96 -30.04 1.00
CA SER A 348 -1.67 -30.30 1.61
C SER A 348 -0.71 -29.23 1.13
N ASP A 349 0.21 -28.87 2.00
CA ASP A 349 1.29 -27.93 1.70
C ASP A 349 2.15 -28.49 0.55
N TYR A 350 2.44 -27.66 -0.47
CA TYR A 350 3.21 -28.08 -1.65
C TYR A 350 4.06 -26.95 -2.21
N VAL A 351 5.06 -27.29 -3.02
CA VAL A 351 5.89 -26.34 -3.76
C VAL A 351 5.48 -26.37 -5.23
N ALA A 352 5.01 -25.24 -5.75
CA ALA A 352 4.84 -25.05 -7.19
C ALA A 352 6.22 -24.78 -7.80
N ALA A 353 6.75 -25.74 -8.55
CA ALA A 353 8.10 -25.74 -9.12
C ALA A 353 8.15 -25.16 -10.56
N GLY A 354 7.17 -24.32 -10.92
CA GLY A 354 7.11 -23.62 -12.20
C GLY A 354 6.05 -24.16 -13.17
N SER A 355 5.95 -23.48 -14.32
CA SER A 355 5.08 -23.85 -15.44
C SER A 355 5.88 -23.76 -16.73
N PHE A 356 5.78 -24.79 -17.55
CA PHE A 356 6.60 -24.99 -18.75
C PHE A 356 5.71 -25.18 -19.98
N ASP A 357 6.13 -24.69 -21.13
CA ASP A 357 5.51 -24.93 -22.44
C ASP A 357 5.98 -26.28 -23.05
N GLU A 358 7.19 -26.75 -22.71
CA GLU A 358 7.70 -28.05 -23.16
C GLU A 358 7.53 -29.18 -22.11
N ALA A 359 6.82 -30.25 -22.49
CA ALA A 359 6.61 -31.44 -21.67
C ALA A 359 7.91 -32.15 -21.24
N ALA A 360 8.99 -32.02 -22.02
CA ALA A 360 10.29 -32.58 -21.71
C ALA A 360 10.97 -31.83 -20.54
N GLU A 361 10.82 -30.50 -20.48
CA GLU A 361 11.40 -29.69 -19.43
C GLU A 361 10.68 -29.90 -18.08
N ALA A 362 9.35 -29.90 -18.08
CA ALA A 362 8.57 -30.23 -16.89
C ALA A 362 8.96 -31.60 -16.30
N LYS A 363 9.26 -32.59 -17.14
CA LYS A 363 9.75 -33.91 -16.70
C LYS A 363 11.18 -33.87 -16.15
N ARG A 364 12.08 -33.05 -16.71
CA ARG A 364 13.43 -32.86 -16.14
C ARG A 364 13.35 -32.29 -14.73
N VAL A 365 12.55 -31.25 -14.54
CA VAL A 365 12.37 -30.57 -13.24
C VAL A 365 11.69 -31.50 -12.24
N ALA A 366 10.62 -32.20 -12.63
CA ALA A 366 9.97 -33.19 -11.76
C ALA A 366 10.95 -34.30 -11.30
N ALA A 367 11.71 -34.90 -12.23
CA ALA A 367 12.67 -35.96 -11.91
C ALA A 367 13.85 -35.48 -11.04
N ALA A 368 14.23 -34.20 -11.14
CA ALA A 368 15.25 -33.61 -10.26
C ALA A 368 14.73 -33.39 -8.82
N LEU A 369 13.41 -33.35 -8.62
CA LEU A 369 12.76 -33.07 -7.34
C LEU A 369 12.12 -34.31 -6.67
N GLU A 370 11.96 -35.42 -7.40
CA GLU A 370 11.58 -36.74 -6.85
C GLU A 370 12.37 -37.18 -5.59
N PRO A 371 13.69 -36.88 -5.44
CA PRO A 371 14.43 -37.24 -4.22
C PRO A 371 14.05 -36.44 -2.96
N PHE A 372 13.32 -35.34 -3.12
CA PHE A 372 12.96 -34.41 -2.03
C PHE A 372 11.45 -34.39 -1.74
N GLY A 373 10.63 -34.96 -2.62
CA GLY A 373 9.18 -35.01 -2.47
C GLY A 373 8.50 -35.67 -3.67
N ARG A 374 7.18 -35.84 -3.56
CA ARG A 374 6.37 -36.42 -4.63
C ARG A 374 6.05 -35.36 -5.68
N ALA A 375 6.69 -35.43 -6.84
CA ALA A 375 6.39 -34.57 -7.97
C ALA A 375 5.12 -35.02 -8.73
N GLU A 376 4.30 -34.06 -9.13
CA GLU A 376 3.11 -34.21 -9.98
C GLU A 376 3.19 -33.20 -11.13
N ILE A 377 2.87 -33.63 -12.35
CA ILE A 377 2.84 -32.76 -13.53
C ILE A 377 1.39 -32.65 -14.01
N GLN A 378 0.84 -31.44 -13.95
CA GLN A 378 -0.51 -31.14 -14.43
C GLN A 378 -0.44 -30.46 -15.80
N ARG A 379 -1.09 -31.06 -16.80
CA ARG A 379 -1.20 -30.50 -18.15
C ARG A 379 -2.50 -29.72 -18.30
N THR A 380 -2.42 -28.47 -18.76
CA THR A 380 -3.56 -27.61 -19.07
C THR A 380 -3.42 -27.04 -20.47
N GLU A 381 -4.47 -27.12 -21.28
CA GLU A 381 -4.52 -26.47 -22.60
C GLU A 381 -5.09 -25.06 -22.45
N LEU A 382 -4.35 -24.04 -22.89
CA LEU A 382 -4.76 -22.63 -22.83
C LEU A 382 -4.43 -21.95 -24.16
N ASP A 383 -5.43 -21.31 -24.77
CA ASP A 383 -5.35 -20.61 -26.05
C ASP A 383 -4.74 -21.43 -27.22
N GLY A 384 -4.89 -22.76 -27.16
CA GLY A 384 -4.37 -23.71 -28.16
C GLY A 384 -2.93 -24.20 -27.90
N ASN A 385 -2.31 -23.79 -26.79
CA ASN A 385 -1.00 -24.25 -26.35
C ASN A 385 -1.12 -25.18 -25.12
N ASP A 386 -0.34 -26.25 -25.09
CA ASP A 386 -0.18 -27.13 -23.94
C ASP A 386 0.77 -26.48 -22.91
N TRP A 387 0.32 -26.36 -21.66
CA TRP A 387 1.13 -25.92 -20.52
C TRP A 387 1.25 -27.03 -19.48
N TYR A 388 2.42 -27.13 -18.86
CA TYR A 388 2.78 -28.17 -17.89
C TYR A 388 3.22 -27.53 -16.57
N ALA A 389 2.34 -27.53 -15.57
CA ALA A 389 2.68 -27.10 -14.21
C ALA A 389 3.30 -28.27 -13.42
N VAL A 390 4.39 -28.02 -12.69
CA VAL A 390 5.03 -29.02 -11.83
C VAL A 390 4.78 -28.64 -10.37
N ASN A 391 4.12 -29.52 -9.62
CA ASN A 391 3.86 -29.37 -8.19
C ASN A 391 4.61 -30.48 -7.43
N VAL A 392 5.24 -30.16 -6.31
CA VAL A 392 5.99 -31.14 -5.50
C VAL A 392 5.48 -31.11 -4.07
N TYR A 393 5.03 -32.26 -3.58
CA TYR A 393 4.49 -32.44 -2.24
C TYR A 393 5.57 -33.01 -1.30
N PRO A 394 5.75 -32.48 -0.08
CA PRO A 394 6.70 -33.02 0.88
C PRO A 394 6.28 -34.44 1.29
N ASP A 395 7.25 -35.36 1.32
CA ASP A 395 7.04 -36.77 1.62
C ASP A 395 7.19 -37.12 3.11
N GLY A 396 7.59 -36.13 3.93
CA GLY A 396 7.85 -36.26 5.36
C GLY A 396 9.34 -36.28 5.74
N HIS A 397 10.26 -36.27 4.78
CA HIS A 397 11.71 -36.26 5.04
C HIS A 397 12.34 -34.87 5.22
N GLY A 398 11.60 -33.79 4.92
CA GLY A 398 12.03 -32.40 5.11
C GLY A 398 10.86 -31.44 5.32
N SER A 399 11.14 -30.19 5.67
CA SER A 399 10.12 -29.14 5.71
C SER A 399 9.79 -28.61 4.30
N ILE A 400 8.66 -27.93 4.15
CA ILE A 400 8.30 -27.26 2.88
C ILE A 400 9.37 -26.23 2.45
N ASP A 401 10.08 -25.64 3.41
CA ASP A 401 11.12 -24.64 3.13
C ASP A 401 12.42 -25.30 2.65
N ASP A 402 12.75 -26.51 3.13
CA ASP A 402 13.85 -27.32 2.58
C ASP A 402 13.54 -27.77 1.14
N LEU A 403 12.29 -28.17 0.88
CA LEU A 403 11.81 -28.54 -0.46
C LEU A 403 11.82 -27.35 -1.43
N LEU A 404 11.44 -26.15 -0.97
CA LEU A 404 11.53 -24.91 -1.74
C LEU A 404 12.97 -24.56 -2.08
N GLN A 405 13.89 -24.69 -1.11
CA GLN A 405 15.31 -24.45 -1.33
C GLN A 405 15.92 -25.45 -2.32
N ALA A 406 15.51 -26.73 -2.26
CA ALA A 406 15.88 -27.74 -3.25
C ALA A 406 15.33 -27.41 -4.65
N ALA A 407 14.09 -26.93 -4.76
CA ALA A 407 13.51 -26.49 -6.03
C ALA A 407 14.35 -25.40 -6.71
N TRP A 408 14.74 -24.36 -5.97
CA TRP A 408 15.62 -23.31 -6.48
C TRP A 408 17.00 -23.81 -6.92
N SER A 409 17.59 -24.80 -6.24
CA SER A 409 18.90 -25.35 -6.63
C SER A 409 18.85 -26.38 -7.77
N HIS A 410 17.68 -26.94 -8.07
CA HIS A 410 17.51 -28.05 -9.04
C HIS A 410 16.68 -27.68 -10.28
N GLY A 411 16.69 -26.39 -10.67
CA GLY A 411 16.20 -25.94 -11.98
C GLY A 411 14.81 -25.31 -11.98
N ALA A 412 14.22 -25.06 -10.80
CA ALA A 412 12.98 -24.29 -10.66
C ALA A 412 13.25 -22.97 -9.90
N PRO A 413 13.89 -21.96 -10.54
CA PRO A 413 14.27 -20.70 -9.87
C PRO A 413 13.04 -19.89 -9.40
N ASP A 414 11.92 -20.00 -10.11
CA ASP A 414 10.66 -19.30 -9.80
C ASP A 414 9.74 -20.14 -8.89
N ALA A 415 10.29 -21.14 -8.19
CA ALA A 415 9.51 -21.99 -7.30
C ALA A 415 8.89 -21.21 -6.13
N LEU A 416 7.66 -21.59 -5.76
CA LEU A 416 6.85 -20.93 -4.73
C LEU A 416 6.23 -21.97 -3.78
N ALA A 417 6.36 -21.75 -2.47
CA ALA A 417 5.68 -22.56 -1.46
C ALA A 417 4.21 -22.14 -1.31
N VAL A 418 3.30 -23.09 -1.51
CA VAL A 418 1.85 -22.95 -1.32
C VAL A 418 1.46 -23.69 -0.04
N ARG A 419 0.97 -22.93 0.96
CA ARG A 419 0.53 -23.46 2.25
C ARG A 419 -0.98 -23.27 2.40
N ASN A 420 -1.70 -24.29 2.86
CA ASN A 420 -3.18 -24.32 2.93
C ASN A 420 -3.74 -24.08 4.36
#